data_AF-A0A4R3KTH8-F1
#
_entry.id   AF-A0A4R3KTH8-F1
#
_cell.length_a   1.000
_cell.length_b   1.000
_cell.length_c   1.000
_cell.angle_alpha   90.00
_cell.angle_beta   90.00
_cell.angle_gamma   90.00
#
_symmetry.space_group_name_H-M   'P 1'
#
loop_
_entity.id
_entity.type
_entity.pdbx_description
1 polymer ?
#
loop_
_entity_poly.entity_id
_entity_poly.type
_entity_poly.pdbx_seq_one_letter_code
_entity_poly.pdbx_strand_id
1 'polypeptide(L)'
;MPALLMGIGSFSLRAQDQKPEDYDQEIPGTSLNFKMVGIPAGEFTMGSPENEKGRQEDEGPQHTVKIDPFWMGRYEVTWDVYELFVYKNFEARKSESPISAEADAVTRPTKPYLDMTFGMGKEGHPAISMTQYNALQFCKWLYAKTGVFYRLPTEAEWEYACRAGAETSYSFGDDPAQLGEYAWFAANSDSKTHPVGSKKPNAWGLYDMHGNVMEWTMDQYLPEFYAEFKKNKAADNPLAAPTQLYPRTVRGGSFTDEAAELRSANRIPSQAAWKRIDPQVPKSNWWFPEAPFLGLRLVRPAVTPSKEEIEAYYNVEPIADL
;
A
#
# COMPACT_ATOMS: atom_id res chain seq x y z
N MET A 1 -63.43 20.08 -1.21
CA MET A 1 -62.11 20.72 -0.96
C MET A 1 -61.12 19.62 -0.59
N PRO A 2 -60.09 19.34 -1.39
CA PRO A 2 -59.04 18.41 -1.04
C PRO A 2 -57.81 19.15 -0.48
N ALA A 3 -57.19 18.61 0.58
CA ALA A 3 -55.83 18.96 0.99
C ALA A 3 -55.28 17.78 1.82
N LEU A 4 -54.64 16.81 1.17
CA LEU A 4 -53.18 16.70 0.98
C LEU A 4 -52.47 16.22 2.25
N LEU A 5 -52.40 14.90 2.42
CA LEU A 5 -51.42 14.24 3.29
C LEU A 5 -50.03 14.41 2.66
N MET A 6 -49.12 15.08 3.37
CA MET A 6 -47.69 15.04 3.06
C MET A 6 -47.12 13.70 3.55
N GLY A 7 -46.77 12.83 2.60
CA GLY A 7 -45.92 11.68 2.86
C GLY A 7 -44.47 12.13 3.01
N ILE A 8 -43.88 11.85 4.18
CA ILE A 8 -42.44 12.02 4.42
C ILE A 8 -41.75 10.86 3.71
N GLY A 9 -41.18 11.14 2.54
CA GLY A 9 -40.36 10.17 1.80
C GLY A 9 -39.04 9.93 2.55
N SER A 10 -38.85 8.69 3.00
CA SER A 10 -37.59 8.19 3.54
C SER A 10 -36.49 8.35 2.49
N PHE A 11 -35.49 9.18 2.78
CA PHE A 11 -34.25 9.18 2.00
C PHE A 11 -33.57 7.82 2.20
N SER A 12 -33.46 7.09 1.10
CA SER A 12 -33.03 5.71 1.04
C SER A 12 -31.57 5.55 1.48
N LEU A 13 -31.33 4.74 2.51
CA LEU A 13 -30.05 4.06 2.74
C LEU A 13 -29.78 3.14 1.54
N ARG A 14 -29.03 3.60 0.53
CA ARG A 14 -28.57 2.75 -0.59
C ARG A 14 -27.23 3.15 -1.22
N ALA A 15 -26.40 3.93 -0.53
CA ALA A 15 -25.11 4.39 -1.07
C ALA A 15 -23.89 3.55 -0.62
N GLN A 16 -24.07 2.45 0.13
CA GLN A 16 -22.95 1.71 0.75
C GLN A 16 -22.52 0.40 0.05
N ASP A 17 -23.18 -0.02 -1.04
CA ASP A 17 -22.93 -1.34 -1.65
C ASP A 17 -22.35 -1.30 -3.09
N GLN A 18 -21.83 -0.17 -3.56
CA GLN A 18 -21.23 -0.10 -4.90
C GLN A 18 -19.72 0.10 -4.84
N LYS A 19 -19.00 -0.76 -5.58
CA LYS A 19 -17.61 -0.57 -5.95
C LYS A 19 -17.44 0.89 -6.39
N PRO A 20 -16.54 1.67 -5.75
CA PRO A 20 -16.27 3.02 -6.20
C PRO A 20 -15.76 3.03 -7.66
N GLU A 21 -16.00 4.11 -8.39
CA GLU A 21 -15.48 4.24 -9.77
C GLU A 21 -13.96 4.48 -9.75
N ASP A 22 -13.25 3.84 -10.69
CA ASP A 22 -11.84 4.08 -10.92
C ASP A 22 -11.61 5.54 -11.36
N TYR A 23 -10.48 6.13 -10.98
CA TYR A 23 -10.14 7.50 -11.37
C TYR A 23 -8.62 7.72 -11.48
N ASP A 24 -8.25 8.77 -12.20
CA ASP A 24 -6.88 9.27 -12.25
C ASP A 24 -6.75 10.45 -11.27
N GLN A 25 -5.85 10.36 -10.29
CA GLN A 25 -5.51 11.47 -9.41
C GLN A 25 -4.43 12.32 -10.07
N GLU A 26 -4.80 13.52 -10.49
CA GLU A 26 -3.84 14.55 -10.90
C GLU A 26 -3.05 15.06 -9.69
N ILE A 27 -1.77 15.41 -9.88
CA ILE A 27 -0.98 16.11 -8.87
C ILE A 27 -1.03 17.62 -9.16
N PRO A 28 -1.76 18.43 -8.35
CA PRO A 28 -1.98 19.83 -8.66
C PRO A 28 -0.70 20.62 -8.90
N GLY A 29 -0.76 21.43 -9.96
CA GLY A 29 0.36 22.23 -10.44
C GLY A 29 1.38 21.45 -11.26
N THR A 30 1.15 20.20 -11.63
CA THR A 30 2.05 19.41 -12.49
C THR A 30 1.27 18.66 -13.57
N SER A 31 1.95 18.13 -14.58
CA SER A 31 1.36 17.24 -15.58
C SER A 31 1.30 15.76 -15.14
N LEU A 32 1.67 15.46 -13.89
CA LEU A 32 1.77 14.10 -13.37
C LEU A 32 0.45 13.65 -12.75
N ASN A 33 0.18 12.35 -12.83
CA ASN A 33 -0.98 11.72 -12.23
C ASN A 33 -0.64 10.28 -11.82
N PHE A 34 -1.52 9.67 -11.02
CA PHE A 34 -1.51 8.23 -10.75
C PHE A 34 -2.93 7.68 -10.76
N LYS A 35 -3.06 6.37 -11.02
CA LYS A 35 -4.36 5.71 -11.19
C LYS A 35 -4.82 5.04 -9.91
N MET A 36 -6.09 5.18 -9.59
CA MET A 36 -6.75 4.56 -8.44
C MET A 36 -7.88 3.65 -8.94
N VAL A 37 -7.89 2.42 -8.44
CA VAL A 37 -8.92 1.40 -8.72
C VAL A 37 -9.87 1.35 -7.54
N GLY A 38 -11.17 1.42 -7.79
CA GLY A 38 -12.16 1.24 -6.74
C GLY A 38 -12.19 -0.21 -6.28
N ILE A 39 -12.29 -0.44 -4.99
CA ILE A 39 -12.33 -1.75 -4.35
C ILE A 39 -13.68 -1.86 -3.64
N PRO A 40 -14.52 -2.86 -3.97
CA PRO A 40 -15.84 -2.98 -3.35
C PRO A 40 -15.71 -3.31 -1.87
N ALA A 41 -16.75 -2.99 -1.10
CA ALA A 41 -16.91 -3.57 0.23
C ALA A 41 -17.13 -5.09 0.10
N GLY A 42 -16.73 -5.85 1.10
CA GLY A 42 -17.03 -7.27 1.13
C GLY A 42 -16.46 -8.01 2.31
N GLU A 43 -16.70 -9.32 2.33
CA GLU A 43 -16.09 -10.24 3.27
C GLU A 43 -15.19 -11.23 2.52
N PHE A 44 -14.08 -11.61 3.12
CA PHE A 44 -13.19 -12.64 2.59
C PHE A 44 -12.53 -13.44 3.71
N THR A 45 -11.99 -14.60 3.35
CA THR A 45 -11.17 -15.41 4.24
C THR A 45 -9.72 -14.95 4.14
N MET A 46 -9.20 -14.33 5.20
CA MET A 46 -7.81 -13.89 5.29
C MET A 46 -6.92 -15.02 5.80
N GLY A 47 -5.70 -15.11 5.26
CA GLY A 47 -4.73 -16.17 5.54
C GLY A 47 -4.85 -17.37 4.59
N SER A 48 -4.04 -18.40 4.82
CA SER A 48 -3.95 -19.59 3.95
C SER A 48 -4.41 -20.88 4.64
N PRO A 49 -5.01 -21.83 3.90
CA PRO A 49 -5.42 -23.11 4.45
C PRO A 49 -4.19 -23.95 4.83
N GLU A 50 -4.32 -24.81 5.84
CA GLU A 50 -3.21 -25.59 6.41
C GLU A 50 -2.42 -26.42 5.38
N ASN A 51 -3.06 -26.80 4.27
CA ASN A 51 -2.48 -27.60 3.20
C ASN A 51 -2.00 -26.78 1.99
N GLU A 52 -2.06 -25.44 2.03
CA GLU A 52 -1.51 -24.60 0.95
C GLU A 52 0.01 -24.78 0.86
N LYS A 53 0.50 -25.06 -0.35
CA LYS A 53 1.94 -25.28 -0.57
C LYS A 53 2.70 -23.96 -0.37
N GLY A 54 3.72 -24.00 0.50
CA GLY A 54 4.56 -22.84 0.79
C GLY A 54 4.05 -21.96 1.94
N ARG A 55 2.89 -22.31 2.53
CA ARG A 55 2.33 -21.67 3.73
C ARG A 55 3.35 -21.58 4.88
N GLN A 56 3.38 -20.42 5.51
CA GLN A 56 4.04 -20.16 6.79
C GLN A 56 3.07 -20.28 7.97
N GLU A 57 3.60 -20.46 9.19
CA GLU A 57 2.78 -20.69 10.39
C GLU A 57 1.90 -19.47 10.74
N ASP A 58 2.41 -18.27 10.52
CA ASP A 58 1.81 -16.95 10.82
C ASP A 58 0.72 -16.50 9.84
N GLU A 59 0.43 -17.31 8.83
CA GLU A 59 -0.66 -17.09 7.86
C GLU A 59 -2.00 -17.68 8.34
N GLY A 60 -2.05 -18.23 9.56
CA GLY A 60 -3.27 -18.79 10.14
C GLY A 60 -3.47 -18.41 11.61
N PRO A 61 -4.61 -18.81 12.19
CA PRO A 61 -5.72 -19.49 11.52
C PRO A 61 -6.44 -18.60 10.51
N GLN A 62 -7.00 -19.22 9.46
CA GLN A 62 -7.90 -18.50 8.55
C GLN A 62 -9.10 -17.95 9.33
N HIS A 63 -9.47 -16.72 9.02
CA HIS A 63 -10.57 -16.02 9.66
C HIS A 63 -11.30 -15.11 8.67
N THR A 64 -12.57 -14.87 8.91
CA THR A 64 -13.38 -13.98 8.09
C THR A 64 -13.05 -12.52 8.44
N VAL A 65 -12.81 -11.71 7.42
CA VAL A 65 -12.60 -10.28 7.53
C VAL A 65 -13.63 -9.56 6.68
N LYS A 66 -14.24 -8.52 7.27
CA LYS A 66 -15.08 -7.56 6.57
C LYS A 66 -14.26 -6.31 6.26
N ILE A 67 -14.31 -5.88 5.00
CA ILE A 67 -13.60 -4.72 4.47
C ILE A 67 -14.63 -3.72 3.93
N ASP A 68 -14.48 -2.47 4.35
CA ASP A 68 -15.24 -1.34 3.81
C ASP A 68 -14.75 -0.99 2.40
N PRO A 69 -15.55 -0.30 1.56
CA PRO A 69 -15.08 0.08 0.23
C PRO A 69 -13.97 1.13 0.31
N PHE A 70 -13.03 1.07 -0.61
CA PHE A 70 -11.91 2.01 -0.71
C PHE A 70 -11.41 2.11 -2.14
N TRP A 71 -10.41 2.94 -2.38
CA TRP A 71 -9.61 2.91 -3.60
C TRP A 71 -8.20 2.49 -3.28
N MET A 72 -7.58 1.72 -4.18
CA MET A 72 -6.17 1.34 -4.11
C MET A 72 -5.45 1.79 -5.37
N GLY A 73 -4.19 2.20 -5.25
CA GLY A 73 -3.34 2.52 -6.40
C GLY A 73 -3.30 1.35 -7.37
N ARG A 74 -3.53 1.60 -8.66
CA ARG A 74 -3.48 0.57 -9.71
C ARG A 74 -2.11 -0.11 -9.78
N TYR A 75 -1.09 0.66 -9.46
CA TYR A 75 0.32 0.32 -9.46
C TYR A 75 0.95 0.68 -8.11
N GLU A 76 2.15 0.15 -7.86
CA GLU A 76 3.06 0.72 -6.87
C GLU A 76 3.30 2.21 -7.18
N VAL A 77 3.58 3.01 -6.16
CA VAL A 77 3.96 4.42 -6.37
C VAL A 77 5.27 4.47 -7.14
N THR A 78 5.30 5.16 -8.28
CA THR A 78 6.51 5.27 -9.10
C THR A 78 7.44 6.39 -8.63
N TRP A 79 8.71 6.31 -9.04
CA TRP A 79 9.66 7.40 -8.85
C TRP A 79 9.17 8.73 -9.47
N ASP A 80 8.39 8.68 -10.55
CA ASP A 80 7.87 9.86 -11.26
C ASP A 80 7.12 10.81 -10.33
N VAL A 81 6.25 10.25 -9.47
CA VAL A 81 5.48 11.01 -8.48
C VAL A 81 6.26 11.20 -7.19
N TYR A 82 6.96 10.16 -6.74
CA TYR A 82 7.64 10.17 -5.45
C TYR A 82 8.79 11.20 -5.40
N GLU A 83 9.50 11.44 -6.51
CA GLU A 83 10.57 12.45 -6.56
C GLU A 83 10.08 13.89 -6.32
N LEU A 84 8.80 14.19 -6.59
CA LEU A 84 8.21 15.49 -6.24
C LEU A 84 8.27 15.74 -4.73
N PHE A 85 7.99 14.72 -3.93
CA PHE A 85 8.08 14.81 -2.48
C PHE A 85 9.55 14.86 -2.03
N VAL A 86 10.39 13.97 -2.54
CA VAL A 86 11.78 13.85 -2.08
C VAL A 86 12.60 15.10 -2.38
N TYR A 87 12.46 15.68 -3.57
CA TYR A 87 13.34 16.76 -4.04
C TYR A 87 12.56 18.03 -4.36
N LYS A 88 12.65 19.04 -3.48
CA LYS A 88 12.02 20.37 -3.67
C LYS A 88 12.38 21.01 -5.03
N ASN A 89 13.63 20.89 -5.47
CA ASN A 89 14.07 21.39 -6.77
C ASN A 89 13.51 20.58 -7.95
N PHE A 90 13.17 19.30 -7.76
CA PHE A 90 12.48 18.53 -8.78
C PHE A 90 11.02 18.96 -8.87
N GLU A 91 10.33 19.09 -7.73
CA GLU A 91 8.96 19.61 -7.71
C GLU A 91 8.87 20.98 -8.36
N ALA A 92 9.74 21.92 -7.99
CA ALA A 92 9.75 23.26 -8.57
C ALA A 92 9.98 23.26 -10.10
N ARG A 93 10.75 22.31 -10.64
CA ARG A 93 10.96 22.17 -12.09
C ARG A 93 9.78 21.53 -12.81
N LYS A 94 9.02 20.68 -12.12
CA LYS A 94 7.83 20.01 -12.65
C LYS A 94 6.55 20.83 -12.43
N SER A 95 6.63 21.87 -11.61
CA SER A 95 5.49 22.70 -11.28
C SER A 95 5.27 23.81 -12.30
N GLU A 96 4.04 23.94 -12.76
CA GLU A 96 3.54 25.00 -13.65
C GLU A 96 3.05 26.22 -12.86
N SER A 97 2.90 26.07 -11.53
CA SER A 97 2.50 27.11 -10.58
C SER A 97 3.38 27.08 -9.33
N PRO A 98 3.40 28.14 -8.50
CA PRO A 98 4.07 28.08 -7.21
C PRO A 98 3.60 26.90 -6.34
N ILE A 99 4.53 26.28 -5.62
CA ILE A 99 4.21 25.23 -4.64
C ILE A 99 3.42 25.87 -3.49
N SER A 100 2.33 25.22 -3.06
CA SER A 100 1.49 25.72 -1.96
C SER A 100 2.26 25.76 -0.64
N ALA A 101 1.90 26.70 0.24
CA ALA A 101 2.55 26.83 1.55
C ALA A 101 2.35 25.58 2.40
N GLU A 102 1.19 24.93 2.29
CA GLU A 102 0.84 23.70 2.98
C GLU A 102 1.74 22.54 2.55
N ALA A 103 1.97 22.38 1.24
CA ALA A 103 2.85 21.33 0.72
C ALA A 103 4.33 21.62 1.00
N ASP A 104 4.75 22.88 1.00
CA ASP A 104 6.13 23.27 1.35
C ASP A 104 6.43 23.08 2.84
N ALA A 105 5.41 23.18 3.70
CA ALA A 105 5.53 22.97 5.14
C ALA A 105 5.67 21.49 5.55
N VAL A 106 5.41 20.54 4.64
CA VAL A 106 5.58 19.11 4.95
C VAL A 106 7.06 18.75 4.98
N THR A 107 7.50 18.16 6.09
CA THR A 107 8.86 17.66 6.26
C THR A 107 9.21 16.63 5.18
N ARG A 108 10.34 16.85 4.50
CA ARG A 108 10.84 15.98 3.43
C ARG A 108 11.98 15.07 3.90
N PRO A 109 12.19 13.95 3.20
CA PRO A 109 13.35 13.11 3.41
C PRO A 109 14.65 13.90 3.28
N THR A 110 15.62 13.62 4.15
CA THR A 110 16.99 14.03 3.87
C THR A 110 17.45 13.41 2.55
N LYS A 111 18.23 14.15 1.76
CA LYS A 111 18.76 13.64 0.50
C LYS A 111 19.52 12.32 0.77
N PRO A 112 19.19 11.22 0.08
CA PRO A 112 19.88 9.95 0.29
C PRO A 112 21.36 10.08 -0.12
N TYR A 113 22.23 9.33 0.57
CA TYR A 113 23.67 9.31 0.29
C TYR A 113 24.01 8.43 -0.92
N LEU A 114 23.12 7.50 -1.29
CA LEU A 114 23.18 6.67 -2.49
C LEU A 114 22.06 7.08 -3.44
N ASP A 115 22.21 6.72 -4.71
CA ASP A 115 21.08 6.68 -5.62
C ASP A 115 20.18 5.50 -5.25
N MET A 116 19.02 5.82 -4.66
CA MET A 116 18.06 4.82 -4.18
C MET A 116 17.38 4.04 -5.31
N THR A 117 17.65 4.35 -6.58
CA THR A 117 17.21 3.51 -7.70
C THR A 117 18.14 2.32 -7.92
N PHE A 118 19.34 2.36 -7.35
CA PHE A 118 20.39 1.35 -7.55
C PHE A 118 20.68 1.05 -9.02
N GLY A 119 20.46 2.02 -9.91
CA GLY A 119 20.64 1.86 -11.36
C GLY A 119 19.59 0.97 -12.04
N MET A 120 18.49 0.62 -11.36
CA MET A 120 17.45 -0.25 -11.90
C MET A 120 16.46 0.48 -12.82
N GLY A 121 16.35 1.80 -12.70
CA GLY A 121 15.44 2.63 -13.48
C GLY A 121 14.68 3.64 -12.62
N LYS A 122 14.10 4.65 -13.27
CA LYS A 122 13.26 5.69 -12.63
C LYS A 122 11.89 5.78 -13.29
N GLU A 123 11.87 6.12 -14.58
CA GLU A 123 10.63 6.39 -15.31
C GLU A 123 9.72 5.16 -15.34
N GLY A 124 8.54 5.26 -14.73
CA GLY A 124 7.59 4.14 -14.60
C GLY A 124 8.04 3.02 -13.65
N HIS A 125 9.20 3.10 -13.00
CA HIS A 125 9.65 2.11 -12.02
C HIS A 125 9.09 2.42 -10.63
N PRO A 126 8.85 1.39 -9.79
CA PRO A 126 8.41 1.59 -8.41
C PRO A 126 9.46 2.38 -7.62
N ALA A 127 8.99 3.33 -6.82
CA ALA A 127 9.80 3.96 -5.80
C ALA A 127 10.16 2.93 -4.74
N ILE A 128 11.43 2.88 -4.34
CA ILE A 128 11.96 1.87 -3.41
C ILE A 128 12.80 2.47 -2.28
N SER A 129 13.02 1.65 -1.25
CA SER A 129 13.98 1.83 -0.17
C SER A 129 13.65 2.96 0.81
N MET A 130 12.38 3.33 0.92
CA MET A 130 11.88 4.22 1.96
C MET A 130 11.49 3.44 3.21
N THR A 131 11.58 4.10 4.36
CA THR A 131 10.96 3.59 5.59
C THR A 131 9.44 3.72 5.53
N GLN A 132 8.74 2.96 6.38
CA GLN A 132 7.29 3.14 6.56
C GLN A 132 6.95 4.58 7.00
N TYR A 133 7.77 5.21 7.85
CA TYR A 133 7.60 6.61 8.24
C TYR A 133 7.72 7.55 7.05
N ASN A 134 8.69 7.33 6.16
CA ASN A 134 8.84 8.11 4.94
C ASN A 134 7.64 7.92 4.00
N ALA A 135 7.18 6.68 3.82
CA ALA A 135 5.97 6.39 3.05
C ALA A 135 4.73 7.10 3.62
N LEU A 136 4.60 7.18 4.94
CA LEU A 136 3.56 7.96 5.63
C LEU A 136 3.68 9.47 5.37
N GLN A 137 4.89 10.03 5.43
CA GLN A 137 5.10 11.45 5.15
C GLN A 137 4.88 11.80 3.67
N PHE A 138 5.13 10.87 2.76
CA PHE A 138 4.72 11.01 1.36
C PHE A 138 3.20 11.13 1.23
N CYS A 139 2.45 10.28 1.94
CA CYS A 139 0.98 10.37 1.97
C CYS A 139 0.51 11.73 2.53
N LYS A 140 1.16 12.23 3.59
CA LYS A 140 0.90 13.56 4.16
C LYS A 140 1.18 14.68 3.16
N TRP A 141 2.31 14.63 2.45
CA TRP A 141 2.63 15.59 1.39
C TRP A 141 1.57 15.55 0.30
N LEU A 142 1.14 14.36 -0.12
CA LEU A 142 0.13 14.20 -1.14
C LEU A 142 -1.24 14.74 -0.70
N TYR A 143 -1.61 14.59 0.58
CA TYR A 143 -2.78 15.24 1.15
C TYR A 143 -2.67 16.77 1.09
N ALA A 144 -1.52 17.34 1.44
CA ALA A 144 -1.29 18.78 1.33
C ALA A 144 -1.35 19.30 -0.11
N LYS A 145 -1.03 18.44 -1.09
CA LYS A 145 -1.13 18.76 -2.53
C LYS A 145 -2.55 18.67 -3.08
N THR A 146 -3.33 17.69 -2.64
CA THR A 146 -4.60 17.29 -3.30
C THR A 146 -5.84 17.57 -2.47
N GLY A 147 -5.70 17.73 -1.15
CA GLY A 147 -6.81 17.74 -0.20
C GLY A 147 -7.47 16.36 0.00
N VAL A 148 -6.93 15.30 -0.62
CA VAL A 148 -7.49 13.94 -0.56
C VAL A 148 -6.68 13.09 0.42
N PHE A 149 -7.36 12.45 1.36
CA PHE A 149 -6.72 11.61 2.37
C PHE A 149 -6.23 10.29 1.75
N TYR A 150 -4.92 10.22 1.53
CA TYR A 150 -4.21 9.01 1.12
C TYR A 150 -3.45 8.41 2.30
N ARG A 151 -3.34 7.09 2.33
CA ARG A 151 -2.65 6.34 3.38
C ARG A 151 -2.03 5.05 2.87
N LEU A 152 -1.26 4.39 3.71
CA LEU A 152 -0.87 3.00 3.50
C LEU A 152 -2.09 2.07 3.65
N PRO A 153 -2.14 0.94 2.92
CA PRO A 153 -3.14 -0.09 3.13
C PRO A 153 -2.98 -0.69 4.54
N THR A 154 -4.07 -1.17 5.13
CA THR A 154 -3.93 -2.19 6.18
C THR A 154 -3.49 -3.50 5.54
N GLU A 155 -2.92 -4.40 6.33
CA GLU A 155 -2.57 -5.74 5.88
C GLU A 155 -3.77 -6.47 5.27
N ALA A 156 -4.95 -6.31 5.89
CA ALA A 156 -6.18 -6.93 5.46
C ALA A 156 -6.72 -6.35 4.15
N GLU A 157 -6.67 -5.03 3.98
CA GLU A 157 -7.03 -4.38 2.71
C GLU A 157 -6.10 -4.82 1.58
N TRP A 158 -4.80 -4.94 1.87
CA TRP A 158 -3.82 -5.41 0.89
C TRP A 158 -4.12 -6.83 0.42
N GLU A 159 -4.36 -7.78 1.35
CA GLU A 159 -4.66 -9.17 0.98
C GLU A 159 -5.99 -9.28 0.23
N TYR A 160 -7.03 -8.57 0.69
CA TYR A 160 -8.33 -8.54 0.03
C TYR A 160 -8.21 -8.06 -1.42
N ALA A 161 -7.49 -6.96 -1.63
CA ALA A 161 -7.26 -6.38 -2.94
C ALA A 161 -6.36 -7.25 -3.82
N CYS A 162 -5.33 -7.89 -3.25
CA CYS A 162 -4.45 -8.83 -3.94
C CYS A 162 -5.27 -10.00 -4.50
N ARG A 163 -6.08 -10.64 -3.63
CA ARG A 163 -6.94 -11.78 -3.99
C ARG A 163 -7.98 -11.44 -5.03
N ALA A 164 -8.57 -10.25 -4.96
CA ALA A 164 -9.63 -9.80 -5.88
C ALA A 164 -10.78 -10.84 -6.03
N GLY A 165 -11.14 -11.50 -4.92
CA GLY A 165 -12.16 -12.55 -4.87
C GLY A 165 -11.64 -13.99 -5.06
N ALA A 166 -10.35 -14.19 -5.33
CA ALA A 166 -9.76 -15.52 -5.42
C ALA A 166 -9.51 -16.14 -4.03
N GLU A 167 -9.86 -17.42 -3.89
CA GLU A 167 -9.58 -18.24 -2.69
C GLU A 167 -8.31 -19.09 -2.85
N THR A 168 -7.61 -18.93 -3.97
CA THR A 168 -6.39 -19.67 -4.32
C THR A 168 -5.13 -19.02 -3.77
N SER A 169 -3.99 -19.70 -3.93
CA SER A 169 -2.67 -19.27 -3.45
C SER A 169 -2.24 -17.93 -4.08
N TYR A 170 -2.53 -17.73 -5.38
CA TYR A 170 -2.35 -16.47 -6.11
C TYR A 170 -3.71 -15.97 -6.62
N SER A 171 -3.79 -14.70 -7.01
CA SER A 171 -5.01 -14.10 -7.58
C SER A 171 -5.46 -14.70 -8.92
N PHE A 172 -4.57 -15.46 -9.58
CA PHE A 172 -4.80 -16.13 -10.86
C PHE A 172 -4.95 -17.65 -10.75
N GLY A 173 -4.89 -18.22 -9.56
CA GLY A 173 -4.99 -19.67 -9.32
C GLY A 173 -3.89 -20.22 -8.41
N ASP A 174 -3.75 -21.54 -8.36
CA ASP A 174 -2.77 -22.24 -7.51
C ASP A 174 -1.49 -22.67 -8.24
N ASP A 175 -1.46 -22.60 -9.57
CA ASP A 175 -0.34 -23.09 -10.37
C ASP A 175 0.76 -22.02 -10.50
N PRO A 176 1.93 -22.18 -9.84
CA PRO A 176 3.01 -21.22 -9.92
C PRO A 176 3.65 -21.13 -11.31
N ALA A 177 3.39 -22.08 -12.22
CA ALA A 177 3.88 -21.99 -13.60
C ALA A 177 3.30 -20.77 -14.35
N GLN A 178 2.15 -20.26 -13.93
CA GLN A 178 1.52 -19.07 -14.50
C GLN A 178 2.07 -17.76 -13.93
N LEU A 179 2.85 -17.81 -12.83
CA LEU A 179 3.31 -16.61 -12.10
C LEU A 179 4.08 -15.64 -13.00
N GLY A 180 4.87 -16.14 -13.96
CA GLY A 180 5.63 -15.32 -14.89
C GLY A 180 4.79 -14.39 -15.78
N GLU A 181 3.49 -14.64 -15.91
CA GLU A 181 2.55 -13.77 -16.63
C GLU A 181 2.05 -12.59 -15.78
N TYR A 182 2.13 -12.70 -14.45
CA TYR A 182 1.58 -11.76 -13.47
C TYR A 182 2.65 -11.02 -12.65
N ALA A 183 3.89 -11.53 -12.64
CA ALA A 183 4.92 -11.10 -11.70
C ALA A 183 6.29 -10.89 -12.33
N TRP A 184 7.04 -9.95 -11.74
CA TRP A 184 8.50 -9.92 -11.78
C TRP A 184 9.06 -10.48 -10.47
N PHE A 185 9.82 -11.55 -10.55
CA PHE A 185 10.32 -12.31 -9.39
C PHE A 185 11.67 -12.92 -9.70
N ALA A 186 12.30 -13.62 -8.74
CA ALA A 186 13.69 -14.08 -8.86
C ALA A 186 14.01 -14.77 -10.20
N ALA A 187 13.09 -15.61 -10.70
CA ALA A 187 13.32 -16.41 -11.90
C ALA A 187 13.23 -15.63 -13.22
N ASN A 188 12.63 -14.43 -13.25
CA ASN A 188 12.39 -13.69 -14.50
C ASN A 188 12.75 -12.19 -14.45
N SER A 189 13.17 -11.67 -13.30
CA SER A 189 13.38 -10.22 -13.11
C SER A 189 14.75 -9.72 -13.56
N ASP A 190 15.72 -10.60 -13.79
CA ASP A 190 17.15 -10.25 -13.92
C ASP A 190 17.68 -9.50 -12.68
N SER A 191 17.16 -9.83 -11.49
CA SER A 191 17.55 -9.23 -10.20
C SER A 191 17.42 -7.70 -10.17
N LYS A 192 16.35 -7.16 -10.78
CA LYS A 192 16.02 -5.73 -10.76
C LYS A 192 14.52 -5.48 -10.78
N THR A 193 14.12 -4.26 -10.40
CA THR A 193 12.75 -3.79 -10.61
C THR A 193 12.46 -3.59 -12.10
N HIS A 194 11.17 -3.60 -12.45
CA HIS A 194 10.68 -3.33 -13.80
C HIS A 194 9.63 -2.22 -13.78
N PRO A 195 9.32 -1.61 -14.94
CA PRO A 195 8.21 -0.67 -15.03
C PRO A 195 6.90 -1.29 -14.52
N VAL A 196 6.18 -0.55 -13.69
CA VAL A 196 4.90 -0.99 -13.12
C VAL A 196 3.90 -1.29 -14.23
N GLY A 197 3.02 -2.26 -14.00
CA GLY A 197 1.95 -2.58 -14.93
C GLY A 197 2.37 -3.30 -16.20
N SER A 198 3.59 -3.85 -16.23
CA SER A 198 4.15 -4.57 -17.39
C SER A 198 3.77 -6.06 -17.44
N LYS A 199 3.09 -6.56 -16.41
CA LYS A 199 2.50 -7.91 -16.33
C LYS A 199 0.98 -7.86 -16.34
N LYS A 200 0.31 -9.02 -16.29
CA LYS A 200 -1.15 -9.08 -16.21
C LYS A 200 -1.65 -8.60 -14.84
N PRO A 201 -2.77 -7.86 -14.77
CA PRO A 201 -3.40 -7.53 -13.50
C PRO A 201 -4.19 -8.70 -12.93
N ASN A 202 -4.58 -8.57 -11.66
CA ASN A 202 -5.62 -9.42 -11.06
C ASN A 202 -7.03 -9.06 -11.58
N ALA A 203 -8.05 -9.78 -11.09
CA ALA A 203 -9.44 -9.63 -11.54
C ALA A 203 -10.04 -8.23 -11.32
N TRP A 204 -9.46 -7.41 -10.44
CA TRP A 204 -9.92 -6.04 -10.19
C TRP A 204 -9.11 -4.98 -10.94
N GLY A 205 -8.07 -5.37 -11.67
CA GLY A 205 -7.25 -4.43 -12.45
C GLY A 205 -6.05 -3.87 -11.68
N LEU A 206 -5.68 -4.46 -10.53
CA LEU A 206 -4.45 -4.14 -9.82
C LEU A 206 -3.29 -4.95 -10.39
N TYR A 207 -2.15 -4.30 -10.58
CA TYR A 207 -0.95 -4.90 -11.14
C TYR A 207 0.11 -5.09 -10.07
N ASP A 208 1.05 -5.99 -10.34
CA ASP A 208 2.25 -6.20 -9.53
C ASP A 208 1.95 -6.61 -8.07
N MET A 209 0.75 -7.15 -7.81
CA MET A 209 0.35 -7.63 -6.47
C MET A 209 1.10 -8.90 -6.02
N HIS A 210 1.91 -9.49 -6.89
CA HIS A 210 2.67 -10.72 -6.68
C HIS A 210 4.12 -10.55 -7.13
N GLY A 211 4.83 -9.50 -6.70
CA GLY A 211 6.24 -9.29 -7.05
C GLY A 211 6.53 -7.86 -7.49
N ASN A 212 7.56 -7.67 -8.31
CA ASN A 212 8.22 -6.39 -8.53
C ASN A 212 8.83 -5.86 -7.23
N VAL A 213 8.08 -5.17 -6.37
CA VAL A 213 8.57 -4.80 -5.04
C VAL A 213 7.58 -5.18 -3.96
N MET A 214 8.11 -5.47 -2.78
CA MET A 214 7.25 -5.63 -1.62
C MET A 214 6.64 -4.28 -1.24
N GLU A 215 5.48 -4.30 -0.59
CA GLU A 215 4.73 -3.08 -0.28
C GLU A 215 4.53 -2.92 1.23
N TRP A 216 4.81 -1.72 1.73
CA TRP A 216 4.46 -1.33 3.09
C TRP A 216 2.95 -1.39 3.35
N THR A 217 2.55 -2.06 4.42
CA THR A 217 1.22 -1.86 5.05
C THR A 217 1.38 -0.98 6.29
N MET A 218 0.28 -0.55 6.90
CA MET A 218 0.30 0.22 8.15
C MET A 218 0.62 -0.65 9.38
N ASP A 219 0.32 -1.95 9.31
CA ASP A 219 0.29 -2.86 10.45
C ASP A 219 1.66 -3.12 11.10
N GLN A 220 1.67 -3.26 12.42
CA GLN A 220 2.70 -3.99 13.14
C GLN A 220 2.63 -5.46 12.72
N TYR A 221 3.77 -6.06 12.40
CA TYR A 221 3.83 -7.49 12.20
C TYR A 221 3.78 -8.20 13.55
N LEU A 222 2.74 -8.98 13.73
CA LEU A 222 2.49 -9.82 14.90
C LEU A 222 2.14 -11.23 14.38
N PRO A 223 3.00 -12.25 14.62
CA PRO A 223 2.76 -13.60 14.11
C PRO A 223 1.41 -14.18 14.53
N GLU A 224 1.01 -13.92 15.78
CA GLU A 224 -0.20 -14.48 16.38
C GLU A 224 -1.46 -13.63 16.16
N PHE A 225 -1.39 -12.53 15.38
CA PHE A 225 -2.49 -11.58 15.26
C PHE A 225 -3.79 -12.24 14.76
N TYR A 226 -3.67 -13.19 13.84
CA TYR A 226 -4.83 -13.87 13.26
C TYR A 226 -5.55 -14.76 14.30
N ALA A 227 -4.84 -15.24 15.31
CA ALA A 227 -5.41 -16.06 16.38
C ALA A 227 -6.33 -15.28 17.33
N GLU A 228 -6.27 -13.94 17.31
CA GLU A 228 -7.15 -13.08 18.12
C GLU A 228 -8.60 -13.08 17.61
N PHE A 229 -8.81 -13.42 16.34
CA PHE A 229 -10.13 -13.39 15.72
C PHE A 229 -10.93 -14.65 15.98
N LYS A 230 -12.20 -14.47 16.34
CA LYS A 230 -13.12 -15.58 16.64
C LYS A 230 -13.67 -16.16 15.34
N LYS A 231 -13.60 -17.49 15.18
CA LYS A 231 -14.10 -18.20 13.98
C LYS A 231 -15.52 -17.84 13.53
N ASN A 232 -16.41 -17.45 14.46
CA ASN A 232 -17.82 -17.15 14.16
C ASN A 232 -18.15 -15.65 14.16
N LYS A 233 -17.13 -14.77 14.11
CA LYS A 233 -17.33 -13.32 14.04
C LYS A 233 -16.30 -12.72 13.11
N ALA A 234 -16.77 -12.13 12.01
CA ALA A 234 -15.90 -11.39 11.10
C ALA A 234 -15.15 -10.27 11.84
N ALA A 235 -13.86 -10.16 11.58
CA ALA A 235 -13.07 -9.01 11.98
C ALA A 235 -13.47 -7.82 11.10
N ASP A 236 -13.84 -6.70 11.70
CA ASP A 236 -14.29 -5.51 10.97
C ASP A 236 -13.10 -4.57 10.76
N ASN A 237 -12.63 -4.45 9.51
CA ASN A 237 -11.50 -3.62 9.09
C ASN A 237 -10.28 -3.72 10.07
N PRO A 238 -9.74 -4.92 10.32
CA PRO A 238 -8.71 -5.13 11.34
C PRO A 238 -7.42 -4.37 11.00
N LEU A 239 -6.78 -3.86 12.05
CA LEU A 239 -5.51 -3.15 12.01
C LEU A 239 -4.70 -3.51 13.26
N ALA A 240 -3.54 -4.12 13.09
CA ALA A 240 -2.56 -4.28 14.16
C ALA A 240 -1.81 -2.97 14.35
N ALA A 241 -2.30 -2.11 15.24
CA ALA A 241 -1.75 -0.77 15.41
C ALA A 241 -0.25 -0.79 15.79
N PRO A 242 0.59 -0.06 15.05
CA PRO A 242 1.99 0.19 15.39
C PRO A 242 2.30 0.58 16.84
N THR A 243 3.14 -0.21 17.52
CA THR A 243 3.66 0.15 18.86
C THR A 243 5.20 0.12 18.94
N GLN A 244 5.87 -0.56 18.01
CA GLN A 244 7.32 -0.72 17.97
C GLN A 244 7.84 -0.40 16.57
N LEU A 245 9.10 -0.02 16.39
CA LEU A 245 9.62 0.32 15.06
C LEU A 245 9.66 -0.90 14.12
N TYR A 246 9.99 -2.08 14.67
CA TYR A 246 10.05 -3.35 13.95
C TYR A 246 9.40 -4.47 14.77
N PRO A 247 8.98 -5.57 14.13
CA PRO A 247 8.75 -5.69 12.69
C PRO A 247 7.41 -5.06 12.30
N ARG A 248 7.36 -4.37 11.16
CA ARG A 248 6.15 -3.96 10.44
C ARG A 248 5.79 -5.00 9.39
N THR A 249 4.51 -5.09 9.04
CA THR A 249 4.11 -6.01 7.98
C THR A 249 4.42 -5.42 6.61
N VAL A 250 4.94 -6.27 5.74
CA VAL A 250 5.22 -6.03 4.33
C VAL A 250 4.59 -7.17 3.52
N ARG A 251 4.13 -6.89 2.30
CA ARG A 251 3.35 -7.83 1.47
C ARG A 251 3.83 -7.89 0.03
N GLY A 252 3.45 -8.94 -0.70
CA GLY A 252 3.59 -9.07 -2.16
C GLY A 252 4.82 -9.82 -2.66
N GLY A 253 5.90 -9.85 -1.88
CA GLY A 253 7.19 -10.32 -2.38
C GLY A 253 7.79 -9.36 -3.42
N SER A 254 8.94 -9.71 -3.98
CA SER A 254 9.70 -8.81 -4.84
C SER A 254 10.41 -9.51 -5.98
N PHE A 255 11.09 -8.71 -6.80
CA PHE A 255 11.94 -9.16 -7.88
C PHE A 255 13.07 -10.10 -7.45
N THR A 256 13.42 -10.18 -6.17
CA THR A 256 14.44 -11.11 -5.64
C THR A 256 13.88 -12.36 -5.00
N ASP A 257 12.57 -12.45 -4.81
CA ASP A 257 11.96 -13.56 -4.07
C ASP A 257 11.48 -14.67 -5.00
N GLU A 258 11.44 -15.89 -4.47
CA GLU A 258 10.95 -17.07 -5.16
C GLU A 258 9.42 -17.13 -5.15
N ALA A 259 8.84 -18.00 -5.99
CA ALA A 259 7.40 -18.05 -6.17
C ALA A 259 6.59 -18.26 -4.87
N ALA A 260 7.13 -19.00 -3.90
CA ALA A 260 6.39 -19.33 -2.67
C ALA A 260 6.15 -18.11 -1.77
N GLU A 261 6.96 -17.07 -1.91
CA GLU A 261 6.91 -15.81 -1.17
C GLU A 261 5.97 -14.79 -1.82
N LEU A 262 5.52 -15.06 -3.05
CA LEU A 262 4.64 -14.18 -3.83
C LEU A 262 3.16 -14.53 -3.68
N ARG A 263 2.83 -15.53 -2.86
CA ARG A 263 1.43 -15.93 -2.58
C ARG A 263 0.66 -14.80 -1.93
N SER A 264 -0.64 -14.74 -2.20
CA SER A 264 -1.55 -13.71 -1.70
C SER A 264 -1.55 -13.59 -0.18
N ALA A 265 -1.37 -14.71 0.52
CA ALA A 265 -1.38 -14.81 1.98
C ALA A 265 -0.03 -14.54 2.66
N ASN A 266 1.09 -14.52 1.92
CA ASN A 266 2.42 -14.50 2.52
C ASN A 266 2.70 -13.17 3.25
N ARG A 267 3.06 -13.25 4.54
CA ARG A 267 3.33 -12.09 5.41
C ARG A 267 4.84 -11.96 5.60
N ILE A 268 5.39 -10.77 5.41
CA ILE A 268 6.84 -10.55 5.50
C ILE A 268 7.14 -9.56 6.63
N PRO A 269 7.90 -9.95 7.67
CA PRO A 269 8.32 -9.03 8.72
C PRO A 269 9.44 -8.11 8.23
N SER A 270 9.28 -6.80 8.43
CA SER A 270 10.36 -5.86 8.18
C SER A 270 11.53 -6.07 9.15
N GLN A 271 12.76 -5.87 8.69
CA GLN A 271 13.94 -6.16 9.50
C GLN A 271 14.74 -4.89 9.84
N ALA A 272 15.19 -4.79 11.10
CA ALA A 272 16.09 -3.72 11.54
C ALA A 272 17.42 -3.71 10.76
N ALA A 273 17.84 -4.88 10.24
CA ALA A 273 19.03 -5.03 9.41
C ALA A 273 18.99 -4.21 8.12
N TRP A 274 17.81 -3.82 7.61
CA TRP A 274 17.66 -3.04 6.38
C TRP A 274 18.20 -1.60 6.46
N LYS A 275 18.54 -1.10 7.66
CA LYS A 275 19.28 0.17 7.87
C LYS A 275 20.71 -0.03 8.34
N ARG A 276 21.27 -1.23 8.28
CA ARG A 276 22.56 -1.48 8.95
C ARG A 276 23.69 -0.67 8.32
N ILE A 277 23.68 -0.47 7.01
CA ILE A 277 24.70 0.34 6.30
C ILE A 277 24.40 1.84 6.23
N ASP A 278 23.31 2.35 6.86
CA ASP A 278 23.08 3.79 6.90
C ASP A 278 24.21 4.47 7.67
N PRO A 279 25.01 5.35 7.03
CA PRO A 279 26.17 5.96 7.67
C PRO A 279 25.82 7.05 8.69
N GLN A 280 24.54 7.43 8.81
CA GLN A 280 24.10 8.50 9.72
C GLN A 280 23.99 8.03 11.18
N VAL A 281 24.35 8.94 12.11
CA VAL A 281 24.21 8.75 13.56
C VAL A 281 23.46 9.96 14.15
N PRO A 282 22.23 9.81 14.66
CA PRO A 282 21.39 8.60 14.62
C PRO A 282 21.00 8.20 13.19
N LYS A 283 20.58 6.94 13.01
CA LYS A 283 20.14 6.44 11.70
C LYS A 283 18.98 7.25 11.16
N SER A 284 18.87 7.30 9.83
CA SER A 284 17.82 8.04 9.15
C SER A 284 16.44 7.47 9.45
N ASN A 285 15.50 8.37 9.72
CA ASN A 285 14.08 8.04 9.73
C ASN A 285 13.53 7.82 8.31
N TRP A 286 14.31 8.07 7.26
CA TRP A 286 13.81 8.21 5.90
C TRP A 286 14.10 7.02 4.98
N TRP A 287 15.27 6.42 5.07
CA TRP A 287 15.74 5.46 4.06
C TRP A 287 16.12 4.10 4.67
N PHE A 288 15.90 3.04 3.89
CA PHE A 288 16.38 1.67 4.11
C PHE A 288 17.36 1.30 2.98
N PRO A 289 18.65 1.64 3.09
CA PRO A 289 19.62 1.41 2.02
C PRO A 289 19.86 -0.06 1.67
N GLU A 290 19.49 -1.00 2.55
CA GLU A 290 19.58 -2.45 2.33
C GLU A 290 18.22 -3.07 1.93
N ALA A 291 17.21 -2.26 1.59
CA ALA A 291 15.93 -2.74 1.06
C ALA A 291 15.60 -2.16 -0.33
N PRO A 292 16.38 -2.49 -1.38
CA PRO A 292 16.10 -2.09 -2.77
C PRO A 292 14.83 -2.74 -3.35
N PHE A 293 14.19 -3.64 -2.62
CA PHE A 293 13.03 -4.42 -3.01
C PHE A 293 11.74 -3.96 -2.34
N LEU A 294 11.74 -2.83 -1.63
CA LEU A 294 10.63 -2.39 -0.78
C LEU A 294 10.10 -1.03 -1.19
N GLY A 295 8.85 -0.99 -1.63
CA GLY A 295 8.12 0.20 -2.05
C GLY A 295 6.83 0.43 -1.26
N LEU A 296 5.86 1.07 -1.91
CA LEU A 296 4.57 1.41 -1.33
C LEU A 296 3.47 1.48 -2.38
N ARG A 297 2.22 1.31 -1.93
CA ARG A 297 1.00 1.54 -2.69
C ARG A 297 0.03 2.38 -1.88
N LEU A 298 -0.73 3.23 -2.56
CA LEU A 298 -1.66 4.16 -1.91
C LEU A 298 -3.04 3.53 -1.72
N VAL A 299 -3.68 3.85 -0.60
CA VAL A 299 -5.10 3.63 -0.34
C VAL A 299 -5.80 4.94 -0.02
N ARG A 300 -7.06 5.07 -0.44
CA ARG A 300 -7.98 6.13 -0.03
C ARG A 300 -9.29 5.47 0.44
N PRO A 301 -9.75 5.66 1.67
CA PRO A 301 -11.03 5.11 2.11
C PRO A 301 -12.21 5.77 1.38
N ALA A 302 -13.30 5.01 1.13
CA ALA A 302 -14.52 5.57 0.52
C ALA A 302 -15.18 6.63 1.41
N VAL A 303 -15.19 6.37 2.72
CA VAL A 303 -15.61 7.33 3.73
C VAL A 303 -14.40 8.15 4.15
N THR A 304 -14.43 9.45 3.87
CA THR A 304 -13.34 10.35 4.27
C THR A 304 -13.36 10.53 5.79
N PRO A 305 -12.25 10.28 6.51
CA PRO A 305 -12.18 10.50 7.95
C PRO A 305 -12.35 11.99 8.30
N SER A 306 -12.64 12.26 9.57
CA SER A 306 -12.63 13.61 10.13
C SER A 306 -11.24 14.24 10.03
N LYS A 307 -11.18 15.57 10.11
CA LYS A 307 -9.91 16.30 10.06
C LYS A 307 -8.99 15.88 11.22
N GLU A 308 -9.56 15.66 12.40
CA GLU A 308 -8.84 15.24 13.59
C GLU A 308 -8.21 13.84 13.41
N GLU A 309 -8.94 12.90 12.78
CA GLU A 309 -8.41 11.57 12.46
C GLU A 309 -7.30 11.63 11.42
N ILE A 310 -7.45 12.48 10.39
CA ILE A 310 -6.42 12.70 9.37
C ILE A 310 -5.14 13.28 10.00
N GLU A 311 -5.29 14.30 10.85
CA GLU A 311 -4.17 14.91 11.57
C GLU A 311 -3.49 13.91 12.51
N ALA A 312 -4.26 13.09 13.24
CA ALA A 312 -3.73 12.04 14.10
C ALA A 312 -2.95 10.98 13.31
N TYR A 313 -3.42 10.61 12.11
CA TYR A 313 -2.73 9.65 11.25
C TYR A 313 -1.39 10.17 10.73
N TYR A 314 -1.32 11.44 10.30
CA TYR A 314 -0.12 12.01 9.69
C TYR A 314 0.93 12.56 10.67
N ASN A 315 0.52 12.92 11.88
CA ASN A 315 1.38 13.54 12.89
C ASN A 315 1.90 12.55 13.93
N VAL A 316 2.02 11.27 13.56
CA VAL A 316 2.69 10.26 14.38
C VAL A 316 4.19 10.54 14.38
N GLU A 317 4.77 10.70 15.57
CA GLU A 317 6.21 10.85 15.73
C GLU A 317 6.97 9.57 15.31
N PRO A 318 8.17 9.69 14.73
CA PRO A 318 9.01 8.53 14.46
C PRO A 318 9.26 7.73 15.74
N ILE A 319 9.03 6.41 15.68
CA ILE A 319 9.43 5.51 16.77
C ILE A 319 10.96 5.42 16.76
N ALA A 320 11.59 5.65 17.91
CA ALA A 320 13.04 5.60 18.04
C ALA A 320 13.58 4.20 17.68
N ASP A 321 14.69 4.18 16.93
CA ASP A 321 15.48 2.98 16.64
C ASP A 321 16.41 2.75 17.84
N LEU A 322 15.90 2.01 18.85
CA LEU A 322 16.54 1.81 20.16
C LEU A 322 17.58 0.68 20.17
#